data_AF-A0A7Z2ZL69-F1
#
_entry.id   AF-A0A7Z2ZL69-F1
#
_cell.length_a   1.000
_cell.length_b   1.000
_cell.length_c   1.000
_cell.angle_alpha   90.00
_cell.angle_beta   90.00
_cell.angle_gamma   90.00
#
_symmetry.space_group_name_H-M   'P 1'
#
loop_
_entity.id
_entity.type
_entity.pdbx_description
1 polymer ?
#
loop_
_entity_poly.entity_id
_entity_poly.type
_entity_poly.pdbx_seq_one_letter_code
_entity_poly.pdbx_strand_id
1 'polypeptide(L)'
;MFSNKLLKGAFIALIVAGVGPIFTVLLYKYIDEDIAKVGPVGDWLAGSTVPFLTLGAFLVAYATFKSQKKELELSRLEFKKQNEMLDKQRFENTFFIMLKELQRFHDTNRVREELGPDLKYDAYVESISSLKVKCVISEDKLEKEYNRLRQSDNASNTIFYVYKYRFHEYLDGILNMRDELDSNGINKLYRYVDKIFELIRRSNLTSAEAIFYADFLRIYISSEALISLFYYSLSGLRDPESCFNEFSKYKLFDLIHGNADICIDSSDYKFFNFLSKLSDEDKSKIDPSINWENITNQKERV
;
A
#
# COMPACT_ATOMS: atom_id res chain seq x y z
N MET A 1 -37.82 -11.19 11.37
CA MET A 1 -38.96 -10.88 12.27
C MET A 1 -40.14 -10.18 11.58
N PHE A 2 -39.93 -9.15 10.73
CA PHE A 2 -41.02 -8.44 10.04
C PHE A 2 -41.71 -9.26 8.93
N SER A 3 -40.95 -10.04 8.15
CA SER A 3 -41.50 -10.94 7.11
C SER A 3 -42.49 -11.96 7.71
N ASN A 4 -42.17 -12.52 8.89
CA ASN A 4 -43.06 -13.43 9.60
C ASN A 4 -44.38 -12.77 10.03
N LYS A 5 -44.42 -11.45 10.27
CA LYS A 5 -45.66 -10.75 10.60
C LYS A 5 -46.54 -10.56 9.36
N LEU A 6 -45.94 -10.24 8.21
CA LEU A 6 -46.65 -10.11 6.93
C LEU A 6 -47.19 -11.45 6.43
N LEU A 7 -46.40 -12.52 6.53
CA LEU A 7 -46.84 -13.88 6.17
C LEU A 7 -47.96 -14.38 7.08
N LYS A 8 -47.93 -14.06 8.38
CA LYS A 8 -49.06 -14.33 9.29
C LYS A 8 -50.31 -13.57 8.87
N GLY A 9 -50.18 -12.29 8.49
CA GLY A 9 -51.30 -11.49 7.99
C GLY A 9 -51.89 -12.05 6.69
N ALA A 10 -51.04 -12.49 5.76
CA ALA A 10 -51.47 -13.16 4.54
C ALA A 10 -52.20 -14.48 4.84
N PHE A 11 -51.68 -15.28 5.77
CA PHE A 11 -52.30 -16.54 6.18
C PHE A 11 -53.67 -16.32 6.84
N ILE A 12 -53.82 -15.29 7.68
CA ILE A 12 -55.11 -14.89 8.26
C ILE A 12 -56.08 -14.48 7.15
N ALA A 13 -55.64 -13.66 6.18
CA ALA A 13 -56.47 -13.26 5.05
C ALA A 13 -56.96 -14.45 4.22
N LEU A 14 -56.08 -15.43 3.97
CA LEU A 14 -56.43 -16.68 3.29
C LEU A 14 -57.41 -17.55 4.10
N ILE A 15 -57.26 -17.62 5.43
CA ILE A 15 -58.22 -18.32 6.30
C ILE A 15 -59.58 -17.64 6.26
N VAL A 16 -59.64 -16.31 6.38
CA VAL A 16 -60.91 -15.56 6.31
C VAL A 16 -61.59 -15.78 4.95
N ALA A 17 -60.81 -15.74 3.88
CA ALA A 17 -61.28 -16.04 2.53
C ALA A 17 -61.82 -17.47 2.36
N GLY A 18 -61.23 -18.46 3.03
CA GLY A 18 -61.68 -19.86 2.95
C GLY A 18 -62.85 -20.21 3.90
N VAL A 19 -62.79 -19.74 5.14
CA VAL A 19 -63.75 -20.07 6.21
C VAL A 19 -65.05 -19.26 6.06
N GLY A 20 -64.95 -17.99 5.65
CA GLY A 20 -66.12 -17.12 5.47
C GLY A 20 -67.19 -17.74 4.57
N PRO A 21 -66.81 -18.25 3.38
CA PRO A 21 -67.76 -18.92 2.50
C PRO A 21 -68.37 -20.19 3.05
N ILE A 22 -67.57 -21.06 3.67
CA ILE A 22 -68.04 -22.30 4.27
C ILE A 22 -69.05 -22.00 5.38
N PHE A 23 -68.75 -21.03 6.24
CA PHE A 23 -69.63 -20.61 7.33
C PHE A 23 -70.96 -20.05 6.81
N THR A 24 -70.93 -19.24 5.74
CA THR A 24 -72.13 -18.64 5.13
C THR A 24 -73.02 -19.70 4.48
N VAL A 25 -72.44 -20.68 3.78
CA VAL A 25 -73.19 -21.81 3.20
C VAL A 25 -73.82 -22.67 4.30
N LEU A 26 -73.10 -22.94 5.39
CA LEU A 26 -73.61 -23.71 6.54
C LEU A 26 -74.76 -22.98 7.24
N LEU A 27 -74.66 -21.66 7.45
CA LEU A 27 -75.74 -20.84 7.99
C LEU A 27 -76.95 -20.84 7.05
N TYR A 28 -76.74 -20.66 5.75
CA TYR A 28 -77.80 -20.61 4.76
C TYR A 28 -78.59 -21.93 4.70
N LYS A 29 -77.89 -23.07 4.67
CA LYS A 29 -78.51 -24.41 4.72
C LYS A 29 -79.36 -24.65 5.98
N TYR A 30 -79.07 -23.94 7.07
CA TYR A 30 -79.82 -24.06 8.32
C TYR A 30 -81.06 -23.14 8.35
N ILE A 31 -81.16 -22.16 7.45
CA ILE A 31 -82.18 -21.09 7.50
C ILE A 31 -83.22 -21.18 6.38
N ASP A 32 -82.89 -21.66 5.17
CA ASP A 32 -83.84 -21.66 4.03
C ASP A 32 -83.61 -22.88 3.09
N GLU A 33 -84.70 -23.52 2.62
CA GLU A 33 -84.65 -24.73 1.76
C GLU A 33 -84.73 -24.42 0.26
N ASP A 34 -84.98 -23.17 -0.13
CA ASP A 34 -85.21 -22.81 -1.53
C ASP A 34 -83.90 -22.62 -2.31
N ILE A 35 -83.62 -23.57 -3.21
CA ILE A 35 -82.41 -23.64 -4.05
C ILE A 35 -82.34 -22.46 -5.04
N ALA A 36 -83.48 -21.84 -5.39
CA ALA A 36 -83.52 -20.71 -6.34
C ALA A 36 -82.78 -19.45 -5.84
N LYS A 37 -82.58 -19.31 -4.51
CA LYS A 37 -81.89 -18.18 -3.88
C LYS A 37 -80.38 -18.39 -3.69
N VAL A 38 -79.83 -19.49 -4.21
CA VAL A 38 -78.38 -19.83 -4.08
C VAL A 38 -77.48 -18.91 -4.93
N GLY A 39 -77.98 -18.36 -6.03
CA GLY A 39 -77.23 -17.44 -6.91
C GLY A 39 -76.70 -16.19 -6.17
N PRO A 40 -77.57 -15.39 -5.52
CA PRO A 40 -77.16 -14.23 -4.73
C PRO A 40 -76.16 -14.53 -3.61
N VAL A 41 -76.25 -15.72 -2.99
CA VAL A 41 -75.26 -16.17 -1.99
C VAL A 41 -73.91 -16.39 -2.67
N GLY A 42 -73.87 -17.05 -3.82
CA GLY A 42 -72.67 -17.22 -4.63
C GLY A 42 -72.02 -15.89 -5.02
N ASP A 43 -72.80 -14.89 -5.43
CA ASP A 43 -72.32 -13.56 -5.78
C ASP A 43 -71.73 -12.81 -4.58
N TRP A 44 -72.39 -12.89 -3.42
CA TRP A 44 -71.86 -12.32 -2.18
C TRP A 44 -70.59 -13.02 -1.72
N LEU A 45 -70.52 -14.35 -1.86
CA LEU A 45 -69.32 -15.14 -1.55
C LEU A 45 -68.15 -14.77 -2.46
N ALA A 46 -68.38 -14.68 -3.76
CA ALA A 46 -67.36 -14.24 -4.71
C ALA A 46 -66.90 -12.81 -4.39
N GLY A 47 -67.85 -11.89 -4.17
CA GLY A 47 -67.56 -10.49 -3.87
C GLY A 47 -66.82 -10.26 -2.56
N SER A 48 -67.09 -11.08 -1.53
CA SER A 48 -66.40 -10.98 -0.24
C SER A 48 -65.05 -11.71 -0.22
N THR A 49 -64.91 -12.83 -0.91
CA THR A 49 -63.69 -13.67 -0.89
C THR A 49 -62.55 -13.07 -1.71
N VAL A 50 -62.86 -12.51 -2.88
CA VAL A 50 -61.84 -11.98 -3.81
C VAL A 50 -60.95 -10.91 -3.17
N PRO A 51 -61.48 -9.88 -2.47
CA PRO A 51 -60.64 -8.88 -1.82
C PRO A 51 -59.66 -9.46 -0.79
N PHE A 52 -60.07 -10.46 -0.01
CA PHE A 52 -59.19 -11.09 0.98
C PHE A 52 -58.12 -11.96 0.31
N LEU A 53 -58.45 -12.69 -0.76
CA LEU A 53 -57.47 -13.43 -1.55
C LEU A 53 -56.46 -12.49 -2.22
N THR A 54 -56.93 -11.39 -2.83
CA THR A 54 -56.07 -10.37 -3.45
C THR A 54 -55.15 -9.73 -2.41
N LEU A 55 -55.67 -9.39 -1.23
CA LEU A 55 -54.86 -8.86 -0.13
C LEU A 55 -53.82 -9.88 0.35
N GLY A 56 -54.21 -11.14 0.52
CA GLY A 56 -53.30 -12.22 0.89
C GLY A 56 -52.17 -12.39 -0.13
N ALA A 57 -52.51 -12.45 -1.42
CA ALA A 57 -51.55 -12.54 -2.51
C ALA A 57 -50.60 -11.33 -2.54
N PHE A 58 -51.13 -10.12 -2.37
CA PHE A 58 -50.32 -8.90 -2.28
C PHE A 58 -49.36 -8.94 -1.09
N LEU A 59 -49.81 -9.35 0.10
CA LEU A 59 -48.98 -9.43 1.30
C LEU A 59 -47.85 -10.45 1.13
N VAL A 60 -48.11 -11.60 0.51
CA VAL A 60 -47.08 -12.58 0.15
C VAL A 60 -46.09 -11.96 -0.84
N ALA A 61 -46.57 -11.39 -1.94
CA ALA A 61 -45.71 -10.78 -2.96
C ALA A 61 -44.83 -9.66 -2.37
N TYR A 62 -45.40 -8.81 -1.52
CA TYR A 62 -44.67 -7.74 -0.85
C TYR A 62 -43.64 -8.26 0.17
N ALA A 63 -43.98 -9.31 0.93
CA ALA A 63 -43.04 -9.96 1.84
C ALA A 63 -41.85 -10.57 1.07
N THR A 64 -42.12 -11.22 -0.06
CA THR A 64 -41.11 -11.77 -0.97
C THR A 64 -40.22 -10.67 -1.53
N PHE A 65 -40.80 -9.60 -2.08
CA PHE A 65 -40.05 -8.45 -2.59
C PHE A 65 -39.12 -7.85 -1.52
N LYS A 66 -39.62 -7.70 -0.29
CA LYS A 66 -38.83 -7.18 0.82
C LYS A 66 -37.69 -8.12 1.22
N SER A 67 -37.90 -9.44 1.20
CA SER A 67 -36.84 -10.42 1.44
C SER A 67 -35.76 -10.33 0.38
N GLN A 68 -36.16 -10.35 -0.90
CA GLN A 68 -35.26 -10.24 -2.04
C GLN A 68 -34.44 -8.95 -2.01
N LYS A 69 -35.07 -7.81 -1.65
CA LYS A 69 -34.35 -6.54 -1.48
C LYS A 69 -33.28 -6.63 -0.40
N LYS A 70 -33.61 -7.25 0.75
CA LYS A 70 -32.65 -7.42 1.85
C LYS A 70 -31.50 -8.36 1.46
N GLU A 71 -31.80 -9.46 0.78
CA GLU A 71 -30.78 -10.40 0.27
C GLU A 71 -29.85 -9.72 -0.73
N LEU A 72 -30.37 -8.87 -1.62
CA LEU A 72 -29.57 -8.07 -2.55
C LEU A 72 -28.64 -7.10 -1.81
N GLU A 73 -29.13 -6.43 -0.76
CA GLU A 73 -28.31 -5.54 0.06
C GLU A 73 -27.18 -6.28 0.77
N LEU A 74 -27.46 -7.45 1.36
CA LEU A 74 -26.45 -8.30 1.99
C LEU A 74 -25.43 -8.82 0.97
N SER A 75 -25.90 -9.28 -0.19
CA SER A 75 -25.05 -9.75 -1.27
C SER A 75 -24.11 -8.64 -1.78
N ARG A 76 -24.60 -7.40 -1.93
CA ARG A 76 -23.75 -6.25 -2.28
C ARG A 76 -22.68 -5.97 -1.22
N LEU A 77 -23.01 -6.09 0.06
CA LEU A 77 -22.05 -5.92 1.15
C LEU A 77 -20.96 -7.01 1.10
N GLU A 78 -21.36 -8.26 0.87
CA GLU A 78 -20.44 -9.39 0.72
C GLU A 78 -19.53 -9.24 -0.50
N PHE A 79 -20.08 -8.84 -1.65
CA PHE A 79 -19.28 -8.56 -2.84
C PHE A 79 -18.28 -7.43 -2.61
N LYS A 80 -18.66 -6.37 -1.87
CA LYS A 80 -17.73 -5.31 -1.52
C LYS A 80 -16.56 -5.84 -0.69
N LYS A 81 -16.84 -6.65 0.34
CA LYS A 81 -15.80 -7.28 1.18
C LYS A 81 -14.91 -8.24 0.39
N GLN A 82 -15.49 -9.01 -0.53
CA GLN A 82 -14.73 -9.91 -1.40
C GLN A 82 -13.80 -9.14 -2.33
N ASN A 83 -14.27 -8.03 -2.92
CA ASN A 83 -13.43 -7.18 -3.76
C ASN A 83 -12.26 -6.58 -2.96
N GLU A 84 -12.51 -6.05 -1.76
CA GLU A 84 -11.46 -5.54 -0.87
C GLU A 84 -10.43 -6.64 -0.51
N MET A 85 -10.90 -7.86 -0.25
CA MET A 85 -10.03 -9.02 0.01
C MET A 85 -9.21 -9.43 -1.22
N LEU A 86 -9.82 -9.45 -2.41
CA LEU A 86 -9.15 -9.79 -3.67
C LEU A 86 -8.09 -8.75 -4.03
N ASP A 87 -8.36 -7.47 -3.82
CA ASP A 87 -7.39 -6.40 -4.06
C ASP A 87 -6.17 -6.54 -3.14
N LYS A 88 -6.41 -6.84 -1.85
CA LYS A 88 -5.35 -7.13 -0.88
C LYS A 88 -4.52 -8.35 -1.28
N GLN A 89 -5.16 -9.45 -1.69
CA GLN A 89 -4.47 -10.66 -2.14
C GLN A 89 -3.63 -10.42 -3.41
N ARG A 90 -4.15 -9.64 -4.36
CA ARG A 90 -3.41 -9.27 -5.58
C ARG A 90 -2.16 -8.48 -5.23
N PHE A 91 -2.30 -7.48 -4.36
CA PHE A 91 -1.17 -6.73 -3.83
C PHE A 91 -0.15 -7.65 -3.16
N GLU A 92 -0.56 -8.47 -2.20
CA GLU A 92 0.31 -9.37 -1.45
C GLU A 92 1.07 -10.33 -2.39
N ASN A 93 0.37 -10.92 -3.36
CA ASN A 93 0.99 -11.81 -4.33
C ASN A 93 2.06 -11.08 -5.17
N THR A 94 1.73 -9.90 -5.72
CA THR A 94 2.71 -9.10 -6.48
C THR A 94 3.88 -8.68 -5.60
N PHE A 95 3.62 -8.23 -4.38
CA PHE A 95 4.64 -7.83 -3.41
C PHE A 95 5.62 -8.98 -3.12
N PHE A 96 5.12 -10.16 -2.77
CA PHE A 96 5.97 -11.31 -2.44
C PHE A 96 6.72 -11.85 -3.66
N ILE A 97 6.15 -11.78 -4.86
CA ILE A 97 6.88 -12.08 -6.11
C ILE A 97 8.06 -11.12 -6.26
N MET A 98 7.84 -9.81 -6.10
CA MET A 98 8.90 -8.81 -6.22
C MET A 98 9.97 -8.97 -5.14
N LEU A 99 9.57 -9.28 -3.91
CA LEU A 99 10.48 -9.52 -2.79
C LEU A 99 11.36 -10.76 -3.03
N LYS A 100 10.78 -11.82 -3.59
CA LYS A 100 11.52 -13.03 -3.96
C LYS A 100 12.53 -12.77 -5.08
N GLU A 101 12.16 -12.00 -6.10
CA GLU A 101 13.08 -11.61 -7.17
C GLU A 101 14.19 -10.68 -6.66
N LEU A 102 13.87 -9.76 -5.75
CA LEU A 102 14.86 -8.93 -5.04
C LEU A 102 15.85 -9.80 -4.26
N GLN A 103 15.36 -10.75 -3.46
CA GLN A 103 16.21 -11.66 -2.69
C GLN A 103 17.13 -12.46 -3.62
N ARG A 104 16.57 -13.06 -4.68
CA ARG A 104 17.35 -13.82 -5.67
C ARG A 104 18.44 -12.95 -6.29
N PHE A 105 18.12 -11.71 -6.63
CA PHE A 105 19.08 -10.75 -7.16
C PHE A 105 20.16 -10.42 -6.11
N HIS A 106 19.79 -10.15 -4.87
CA HIS A 106 20.72 -9.90 -3.76
C HIS A 106 21.68 -11.07 -3.55
N ASP A 107 21.15 -12.30 -3.42
CA ASP A 107 21.94 -13.52 -3.24
C ASP A 107 22.92 -13.74 -4.40
N THR A 108 22.50 -13.46 -5.63
CA THR A 108 23.35 -13.60 -6.82
C THR A 108 24.51 -12.59 -6.83
N ASN A 109 24.27 -11.34 -6.42
CA ASN A 109 25.32 -10.31 -6.39
C ASN A 109 26.25 -10.45 -5.19
N ARG A 110 25.78 -11.08 -4.11
CA ARG A 110 26.59 -11.37 -2.93
C ARG A 110 27.61 -12.51 -3.16
N VAL A 111 27.32 -13.43 -4.07
CA VAL A 111 28.15 -14.63 -4.34
C VAL A 111 28.80 -14.56 -5.72
N ARG A 112 29.39 -13.43 -6.13
CA ARG A 112 30.24 -13.44 -7.34
C ARG A 112 31.52 -14.23 -7.06
N GLU A 113 31.49 -15.51 -7.42
CA GLU A 113 32.64 -16.42 -7.49
C GLU A 113 33.46 -16.11 -8.76
N GLU A 114 34.13 -14.96 -8.82
CA GLU A 114 34.96 -14.64 -10.01
C GLU A 114 36.46 -14.88 -9.82
N LEU A 115 36.97 -15.33 -8.65
CA LEU A 115 38.43 -15.46 -8.43
C LEU A 115 38.90 -16.74 -7.70
N GLY A 116 38.22 -17.87 -7.91
CA GLY A 116 38.66 -19.19 -7.45
C GLY A 116 37.98 -19.68 -6.15
N PRO A 117 38.29 -20.90 -5.69
CA PRO A 117 37.54 -21.58 -4.62
C PRO A 117 37.56 -20.89 -3.25
N ASP A 118 38.45 -19.92 -3.03
CA ASP A 118 38.71 -19.31 -1.72
C ASP A 118 38.38 -17.81 -1.62
N LEU A 119 37.98 -17.13 -2.71
CA LEU A 119 37.70 -15.68 -2.71
C LEU A 119 36.28 -15.39 -3.20
N LYS A 120 35.33 -15.32 -2.28
CA LYS A 120 33.99 -14.78 -2.53
C LYS A 120 34.03 -13.26 -2.33
N TYR A 121 33.80 -12.51 -3.41
CA TYR A 121 33.66 -11.06 -3.35
C TYR A 121 32.19 -10.68 -3.25
N ASP A 122 31.87 -9.83 -2.28
CA ASP A 122 30.55 -9.22 -2.14
C ASP A 122 30.54 -7.89 -2.92
N ALA A 123 29.74 -7.82 -3.99
CA ALA A 123 29.68 -6.65 -4.86
C ALA A 123 29.28 -5.36 -4.12
N TYR A 124 28.54 -5.47 -3.01
CA TYR A 124 28.16 -4.33 -2.18
C TYR A 124 29.35 -3.79 -1.39
N VAL A 125 30.17 -4.68 -0.83
CA VAL A 125 31.39 -4.32 -0.09
C VAL A 125 32.40 -3.65 -1.02
N GLU A 126 32.57 -4.17 -2.24
CA GLU A 126 33.42 -3.56 -3.26
C GLU A 126 32.92 -2.16 -3.62
N SER A 127 31.62 -2.02 -3.92
CA SER A 127 31.00 -0.73 -4.23
C SER A 127 31.20 0.30 -3.11
N ILE A 128 31.03 -0.13 -1.84
CA ILE A 128 31.26 0.73 -0.67
C ILE A 128 32.74 1.07 -0.52
N SER A 129 33.65 0.14 -0.79
CA SER A 129 35.09 0.36 -0.68
C SER A 129 35.58 1.33 -1.75
N SER A 130 35.12 1.18 -3.00
CA SER A 130 35.34 2.15 -4.08
C SER A 130 34.79 3.52 -3.71
N LEU A 131 33.58 3.55 -3.12
CA LEU A 131 32.99 4.77 -2.59
C LEU A 131 33.86 5.40 -1.50
N LYS A 132 34.37 4.62 -0.54
CA LYS A 132 35.27 5.11 0.51
C LYS A 132 36.53 5.75 -0.08
N VAL A 133 37.14 5.12 -1.08
CA VAL A 133 38.38 5.61 -1.70
C VAL A 133 38.16 6.90 -2.50
N LYS A 134 37.04 7.01 -3.23
CA LYS A 134 36.76 8.19 -4.06
C LYS A 134 36.09 9.33 -3.28
N CYS A 135 35.31 8.99 -2.25
CA CYS A 135 34.68 9.94 -1.34
C CYS A 135 35.53 10.19 -0.09
N VAL A 136 36.87 10.06 -0.16
CA VAL A 136 37.74 10.49 0.95
C VAL A 136 37.57 11.99 1.11
N ILE A 137 36.64 12.34 1.98
CA ILE A 137 36.50 13.69 2.48
C ILE A 137 37.76 13.93 3.29
N SER A 138 38.67 14.73 2.75
CA SER A 138 39.84 15.16 3.51
C SER A 138 39.32 15.78 4.81
N GLU A 139 39.56 15.12 5.95
CA GLU A 139 39.16 15.61 7.27
C GLU A 139 39.69 17.04 7.46
N ASP A 140 40.90 17.31 6.98
CA ASP A 140 41.49 18.66 6.94
C ASP A 140 40.63 19.68 6.18
N LYS A 141 40.02 19.31 5.03
CA LYS A 141 39.12 20.21 4.29
C LYS A 141 37.84 20.47 5.08
N LEU A 142 37.25 19.41 5.64
CA LEU A 142 36.01 19.52 6.41
C LEU A 142 36.23 20.32 7.71
N GLU A 143 37.36 20.13 8.37
CA GLU A 143 37.78 20.88 9.56
C GLU A 143 38.10 22.34 9.23
N LYS A 144 38.81 22.61 8.13
CA LYS A 144 39.05 23.99 7.65
C LYS A 144 37.74 24.71 7.38
N GLU A 145 36.80 24.05 6.70
CA GLU A 145 35.50 24.64 6.38
C GLU A 145 34.65 24.83 7.65
N TYR A 146 34.64 23.86 8.56
CA TYR A 146 33.99 23.98 9.86
C TYR A 146 34.54 25.17 10.66
N ASN A 147 35.87 25.29 10.76
CA ASN A 147 36.51 26.38 11.49
C ASN A 147 36.24 27.75 10.85
N ARG A 148 36.22 27.83 9.51
CA ARG A 148 35.82 29.03 8.76
C ARG A 148 34.41 29.47 9.09
N LEU A 149 33.47 28.52 9.14
CA LEU A 149 32.06 28.80 9.39
C LEU A 149 31.76 29.09 10.87
N ARG A 150 32.48 28.44 11.79
CA ARG A 150 32.36 28.68 13.24
C ARG A 150 32.73 30.11 13.63
N GLN A 151 33.66 30.73 12.91
CA GLN A 151 34.03 32.13 13.11
C GLN A 151 32.94 33.13 12.65
N SER A 152 31.88 32.69 11.96
CA SER A 152 30.79 33.55 11.47
C SER A 152 29.62 33.74 12.46
N ASP A 153 29.80 33.42 13.74
CA ASP A 153 28.82 33.59 14.84
C ASP A 153 27.46 32.89 14.68
N ASN A 154 27.33 31.96 13.72
CA ASN A 154 26.06 31.27 13.46
C ASN A 154 26.20 29.74 13.54
N ALA A 155 26.31 29.22 14.76
CA ALA A 155 26.56 27.80 15.03
C ALA A 155 25.51 26.84 14.42
N SER A 156 24.24 27.26 14.33
CA SER A 156 23.18 26.46 13.71
C SER A 156 23.39 26.32 12.20
N ASN A 157 23.92 27.35 11.55
CA ASN A 157 24.27 27.31 10.14
C ASN A 157 25.52 26.47 9.89
N THR A 158 26.49 26.46 10.83
CA THR A 158 27.72 25.69 10.69
C THR A 158 27.46 24.20 10.45
N ILE A 159 26.55 23.57 11.20
CA ILE A 159 26.22 22.14 11.03
C ILE A 159 25.58 21.89 9.66
N PHE A 160 24.62 22.75 9.26
CA PHE A 160 23.96 22.65 7.96
C PHE A 160 24.99 22.72 6.81
N TYR A 161 25.93 23.66 6.87
CA TYR A 161 26.96 23.82 5.84
C TYR A 161 27.96 22.65 5.80
N VAL A 162 28.37 22.10 6.95
CA VAL A 162 29.22 20.90 6.98
C VAL A 162 28.52 19.72 6.33
N TYR A 163 27.25 19.48 6.65
CA TYR A 163 26.48 18.41 6.02
C TYR A 163 26.20 18.68 4.54
N LYS A 164 25.99 19.93 4.15
CA LYS A 164 25.89 20.31 2.73
C LYS A 164 27.19 19.99 1.97
N TYR A 165 28.35 20.36 2.52
CA TYR A 165 29.65 20.07 1.90
C TYR A 165 29.85 18.55 1.75
N ARG A 166 29.60 17.80 2.83
CA ARG A 166 29.65 16.33 2.81
C ARG A 166 28.70 15.72 1.77
N PHE A 167 27.47 16.24 1.65
CA PHE A 167 26.52 15.80 0.64
C PHE A 167 27.09 15.96 -0.79
N HIS A 168 27.71 17.11 -1.09
CA HIS A 168 28.32 17.35 -2.39
C HIS A 168 29.47 16.40 -2.70
N GLU A 169 30.35 16.13 -1.74
CA GLU A 169 31.47 15.18 -1.93
C GLU A 169 30.96 13.76 -2.18
N TYR A 170 29.94 13.29 -1.44
CA TYR A 170 29.32 12.00 -1.74
C TYR A 170 28.67 11.98 -3.11
N LEU A 171 27.93 13.02 -3.46
CA LEU A 171 27.23 13.11 -4.74
C LEU A 171 28.22 13.09 -5.91
N ASP A 172 29.31 13.86 -5.83
CA ASP A 172 30.36 13.86 -6.85
C ASP A 172 31.02 12.48 -6.96
N GLY A 173 31.37 11.86 -5.83
CA GLY A 173 31.89 10.50 -5.81
C GLY A 173 30.93 9.50 -6.48
N ILE A 174 29.65 9.50 -6.09
CA ILE A 174 28.62 8.63 -6.67
C ILE A 174 28.49 8.85 -8.18
N LEU A 175 28.48 10.09 -8.64
CA LEU A 175 28.39 10.41 -10.07
C LEU A 175 29.62 9.89 -10.83
N ASN A 176 30.82 10.05 -10.26
CA ASN A 176 32.08 9.53 -10.82
C ASN A 176 32.17 7.99 -10.77
N MET A 177 31.34 7.32 -9.96
CA MET A 177 31.26 5.86 -9.85
C MET A 177 30.03 5.26 -10.50
N ARG A 178 29.21 6.06 -11.16
CA ARG A 178 27.89 5.60 -11.61
C ARG A 178 27.97 4.33 -12.47
N ASP A 179 28.88 4.29 -13.42
CA ASP A 179 29.05 3.13 -14.30
C ASP A 179 29.52 1.88 -13.53
N GLU A 180 30.38 2.06 -12.52
CA GLU A 180 30.87 0.99 -11.64
C GLU A 180 29.74 0.46 -10.74
N LEU A 181 28.97 1.35 -10.10
CA LEU A 181 27.79 1.01 -9.30
C LEU A 181 26.72 0.31 -10.13
N ASP A 182 26.53 0.74 -11.37
CA ASP A 182 25.63 0.11 -12.32
C ASP A 182 26.12 -1.29 -12.70
N SER A 183 27.44 -1.47 -12.96
CA SER A 183 28.03 -2.79 -13.24
C SER A 183 27.99 -3.76 -12.06
N ASN A 184 28.02 -3.23 -10.84
CA ASN A 184 27.87 -3.98 -9.59
C ASN A 184 26.40 -4.24 -9.25
N GLY A 185 25.47 -3.82 -10.11
CA GLY A 185 24.05 -4.10 -9.97
C GLY A 185 23.33 -3.24 -8.94
N ILE A 186 23.98 -2.20 -8.38
CA ILE A 186 23.37 -1.31 -7.37
C ILE A 186 22.17 -0.56 -7.95
N ASN A 187 22.26 -0.04 -9.18
CA ASN A 187 21.13 0.58 -9.87
C ASN A 187 19.96 -0.39 -10.06
N LYS A 188 20.25 -1.63 -10.42
CA LYS A 188 19.21 -2.65 -10.57
C LYS A 188 18.57 -3.00 -9.21
N LEU A 189 19.37 -3.11 -8.14
CA LEU A 189 18.86 -3.25 -6.77
C LEU A 189 17.94 -2.07 -6.41
N TYR A 190 18.40 -0.85 -6.67
CA TYR A 190 17.67 0.38 -6.41
C TYR A 190 16.32 0.37 -7.12
N ARG A 191 16.29 0.00 -8.40
CA ARG A 191 15.05 -0.11 -9.17
C ARG A 191 14.08 -1.15 -8.61
N TYR A 192 14.56 -2.30 -8.11
CA TYR A 192 13.67 -3.27 -7.47
C TYR A 192 13.03 -2.69 -6.21
N VAL A 193 13.84 -2.08 -5.35
CA VAL A 193 13.37 -1.45 -4.11
C VAL A 193 12.40 -0.30 -4.39
N ASP A 194 12.72 0.53 -5.37
CA ASP A 194 11.87 1.62 -5.85
C ASP A 194 10.50 1.12 -6.31
N LYS A 195 10.49 0.07 -7.14
CA LYS A 195 9.24 -0.53 -7.62
C LYS A 195 8.43 -1.17 -6.50
N ILE A 196 9.07 -1.74 -5.48
CA ILE A 196 8.37 -2.25 -4.29
C ILE A 196 7.71 -1.10 -3.52
N PHE A 197 8.41 0.01 -3.29
CA PHE A 197 7.81 1.16 -2.63
C PHE A 197 6.72 1.83 -3.48
N GLU A 198 6.90 1.92 -4.80
CA GLU A 198 5.86 2.38 -5.72
C GLU A 198 4.60 1.52 -5.60
N LEU A 199 4.75 0.20 -5.50
CA LEU A 199 3.64 -0.73 -5.29
C LEU A 199 2.94 -0.47 -3.94
N ILE A 200 3.70 -0.30 -2.86
CA ILE A 200 3.16 0.02 -1.53
C ILE A 200 2.40 1.35 -1.58
N ARG A 201 2.96 2.38 -2.21
CA ARG A 201 2.40 3.74 -2.30
C ARG A 201 1.11 3.80 -3.09
N ARG A 202 1.04 3.05 -4.20
CA ARG A 202 -0.15 3.01 -5.08
C ARG A 202 -1.27 2.14 -4.54
N SER A 203 -0.98 1.29 -3.57
CA SER A 203 -1.96 0.39 -2.97
C SER A 203 -2.78 1.12 -1.91
N ASN A 204 -4.06 0.75 -1.77
CA ASN A 204 -4.96 1.31 -0.77
C ASN A 204 -4.72 0.68 0.62
N LEU A 205 -3.48 0.73 1.08
CA LEU A 205 -3.05 0.18 2.37
C LEU A 205 -3.23 1.22 3.47
N THR A 206 -3.56 0.75 4.67
CA THR A 206 -3.43 1.57 5.87
C THR A 206 -1.94 1.86 6.15
N SER A 207 -1.66 2.95 6.88
CA SER A 207 -0.27 3.29 7.23
C SER A 207 0.43 2.16 8.02
N ALA A 208 -0.31 1.43 8.86
CA ALA A 208 0.22 0.30 9.61
C ALA A 208 0.58 -0.88 8.69
N GLU A 209 -0.26 -1.19 7.69
CA GLU A 209 0.04 -2.23 6.70
C GLU A 209 1.24 -1.85 5.83
N ALA A 210 1.33 -0.59 5.38
CA ALA A 210 2.47 -0.12 4.61
C ALA A 210 3.80 -0.27 5.37
N ILE A 211 3.82 0.08 6.66
CA ILE A 211 4.97 -0.13 7.55
C ILE A 211 5.31 -1.61 7.66
N PHE A 212 4.30 -2.46 7.88
CA PHE A 212 4.47 -3.91 7.97
C PHE A 212 5.11 -4.51 6.70
N TYR A 213 4.71 -4.09 5.51
CA TYR A 213 5.34 -4.54 4.25
C TYR A 213 6.74 -3.96 4.03
N ALA A 214 6.98 -2.72 4.43
CA ALA A 214 8.33 -2.14 4.40
C ALA A 214 9.29 -2.87 5.36
N ASP A 215 8.80 -3.34 6.51
CA ASP A 215 9.58 -4.16 7.45
C ASP A 215 9.97 -5.52 6.85
N PHE A 216 9.14 -6.12 5.99
CA PHE A 216 9.57 -7.30 5.23
C PHE A 216 10.74 -6.98 4.31
N LEU A 217 10.63 -5.92 3.51
CA LEU A 217 11.73 -5.49 2.62
C LEU A 217 13.05 -5.36 3.39
N ARG A 218 12.99 -4.77 4.58
CA ARG A 218 14.12 -4.59 5.49
C ARG A 218 14.78 -5.91 5.91
N ILE A 219 14.03 -7.01 6.04
CA ILE A 219 14.57 -8.33 6.42
C ILE A 219 15.36 -8.97 5.26
N TYR A 220 14.97 -8.70 4.01
CA TYR A 220 15.54 -9.37 2.83
C TYR A 220 16.74 -8.64 2.20
N ILE A 221 17.15 -7.49 2.74
CA ILE A 221 18.30 -6.70 2.26
C ILE A 221 19.38 -6.71 3.34
N SER A 222 20.62 -7.06 2.98
CA SER A 222 21.74 -6.99 3.93
C SER A 222 22.14 -5.55 4.26
N SER A 223 22.85 -5.35 5.38
CA SER A 223 23.31 -4.02 5.80
C SER A 223 24.19 -3.34 4.73
N GLU A 224 25.06 -4.10 4.06
CA GLU A 224 25.93 -3.61 2.99
C GLU A 224 25.10 -3.14 1.80
N ALA A 225 24.16 -3.96 1.33
CA ALA A 225 23.26 -3.62 0.24
C ALA A 225 22.42 -2.39 0.57
N LEU A 226 21.92 -2.29 1.81
CA LEU A 226 21.16 -1.14 2.28
C LEU A 226 22.00 0.15 2.30
N ILE A 227 23.27 0.07 2.71
CA ILE A 227 24.21 1.19 2.69
C ILE A 227 24.56 1.59 1.26
N SER A 228 24.77 0.63 0.34
CA SER A 228 24.98 0.94 -1.08
C SER A 228 23.76 1.64 -1.69
N LEU A 229 22.56 1.13 -1.41
CA LEU A 229 21.29 1.74 -1.82
C LEU A 229 21.13 3.15 -1.24
N PHE A 230 21.55 3.34 0.01
CA PHE A 230 21.53 4.63 0.65
C PHE A 230 22.35 5.63 -0.16
N TYR A 231 23.64 5.36 -0.39
CA TYR A 231 24.50 6.29 -1.13
C TYR A 231 23.95 6.51 -2.52
N TYR A 232 23.58 5.43 -3.22
CA TYR A 232 22.98 5.55 -4.55
C TYR A 232 21.74 6.45 -4.55
N SER A 233 20.89 6.37 -3.52
CA SER A 233 19.66 7.17 -3.40
C SER A 233 19.92 8.66 -3.17
N LEU A 234 21.10 9.07 -2.69
CA LEU A 234 21.48 10.48 -2.58
C LEU A 234 21.48 11.18 -3.95
N SER A 235 21.78 10.45 -5.03
CA SER A 235 21.67 10.98 -6.39
C SER A 235 20.24 11.36 -6.79
N GLY A 236 19.24 10.80 -6.10
CA GLY A 236 17.82 11.03 -6.33
C GLY A 236 17.15 11.95 -5.30
N LEU A 237 17.89 12.60 -4.39
CA LEU A 237 17.33 13.30 -3.22
C LEU A 237 16.31 14.42 -3.56
N ARG A 238 16.34 14.95 -4.80
CA ARG A 238 15.40 15.97 -5.30
C ARG A 238 14.09 15.38 -5.79
N ASP A 239 14.05 14.10 -6.13
CA ASP A 239 12.84 13.45 -6.57
C ASP A 239 12.00 13.14 -5.31
N PRO A 240 10.84 13.80 -5.12
CA PRO A 240 9.97 13.52 -3.97
C PRO A 240 9.54 12.05 -3.93
N GLU A 241 9.53 11.37 -5.08
CA GLU A 241 9.20 9.94 -5.19
C GLU A 241 10.41 9.01 -5.01
N SER A 242 11.61 9.56 -4.75
CA SER A 242 12.80 8.74 -4.56
C SER A 242 12.70 7.78 -3.37
N CYS A 243 13.38 6.64 -3.49
CA CYS A 243 13.56 5.69 -2.40
C CYS A 243 14.10 6.32 -1.12
N PHE A 244 14.85 7.43 -1.21
CA PHE A 244 15.43 8.08 -0.03
C PHE A 244 14.35 8.50 0.97
N ASN A 245 13.27 9.12 0.49
CA ASN A 245 12.18 9.56 1.34
C ASN A 245 11.44 8.36 1.97
N GLU A 246 11.27 7.28 1.19
CA GLU A 246 10.63 6.05 1.69
C GLU A 246 11.52 5.34 2.73
N PHE A 247 12.83 5.31 2.52
CA PHE A 247 13.78 4.78 3.50
C PHE A 247 13.73 5.53 4.84
N SER A 248 13.60 6.85 4.79
CA SER A 248 13.38 7.69 5.98
C SER A 248 12.05 7.36 6.65
N LYS A 249 10.96 7.42 5.87
CA LYS A 249 9.57 7.24 6.33
C LYS A 249 9.38 5.90 7.05
N TYR A 250 9.95 4.83 6.51
CA TYR A 250 9.86 3.48 7.06
C TYR A 250 11.06 3.10 7.95
N LYS A 251 11.91 4.07 8.30
CA LYS A 251 13.04 3.88 9.23
C LYS A 251 13.99 2.75 8.83
N LEU A 252 14.19 2.52 7.54
CA LEU A 252 15.15 1.49 7.08
C LEU A 252 16.57 1.81 7.59
N PHE A 253 16.89 3.10 7.79
CA PHE A 253 18.18 3.57 8.28
C PHE A 253 18.52 3.12 9.71
N ASP A 254 17.54 2.72 10.53
CA ASP A 254 17.80 2.30 11.91
C ASP A 254 18.67 1.03 11.97
N LEU A 255 18.71 0.22 10.89
CA LEU A 255 19.64 -0.92 10.77
C LEU A 255 21.10 -0.51 10.59
N ILE A 256 21.34 0.67 10.01
CA ILE A 256 22.68 1.17 9.74
C ILE A 256 23.35 1.61 11.04
N HIS A 257 22.58 2.10 12.02
CA HIS A 257 23.08 2.61 13.29
C HIS A 257 23.99 1.62 14.03
N GLY A 258 23.66 0.32 13.99
CA GLY A 258 24.43 -0.74 14.65
C GLY A 258 25.69 -1.19 13.89
N ASN A 259 25.91 -0.70 12.67
CA ASN A 259 26.96 -1.17 11.75
C ASN A 259 27.82 -0.01 11.22
N ALA A 260 28.30 0.85 12.13
CA ALA A 260 29.08 2.04 11.77
C ALA A 260 30.33 1.72 10.93
N ASP A 261 30.92 0.53 11.10
CA ASP A 261 32.13 0.10 10.38
C ASP A 261 31.91 -0.04 8.85
N ILE A 262 30.66 -0.29 8.43
CA ILE A 262 30.30 -0.46 7.02
C ILE A 262 30.05 0.89 6.34
N CYS A 263 29.77 1.95 7.10
CA CYS A 263 29.59 3.31 6.57
C CYS A 263 30.90 3.89 6.02
N ILE A 264 30.83 4.92 5.17
CA ILE A 264 32.02 5.58 4.63
C ILE A 264 32.75 6.32 5.75
N ASP A 265 31.99 6.99 6.62
CA ASP A 265 32.40 7.73 7.79
C ASP A 265 31.50 7.32 8.99
N SER A 266 32.09 7.21 10.17
CA SER A 266 31.37 6.89 11.43
C SER A 266 30.22 7.85 11.77
N SER A 267 30.23 9.06 11.23
CA SER A 267 29.22 10.10 11.42
C SER A 267 28.13 10.14 10.34
N ASP A 268 28.17 9.21 9.38
CA ASP A 268 27.19 9.08 8.31
C ASP A 268 25.78 8.86 8.81
N TYR A 269 25.60 8.03 9.84
CA TYR A 269 24.28 7.87 10.44
C TYR A 269 23.69 9.22 10.94
N LYS A 270 24.51 10.08 11.54
CA LYS A 270 24.07 11.41 11.98
C LYS A 270 23.71 12.30 10.80
N PHE A 271 24.53 12.27 9.76
CA PHE A 271 24.27 12.99 8.52
C PHE A 271 22.98 12.51 7.84
N PHE A 272 22.72 11.20 7.80
CA PHE A 272 21.52 10.63 7.19
C PHE A 272 20.27 10.98 7.98
N ASN A 273 20.35 10.89 9.31
CA ASN A 273 19.27 11.33 10.20
C ASN A 273 19.04 12.85 10.16
N PHE A 274 20.06 13.62 9.78
CA PHE A 274 19.90 15.04 9.51
C PHE A 274 19.14 15.25 8.19
N LEU A 275 19.58 14.62 7.10
CA LEU A 275 18.93 14.72 5.78
C LEU A 275 17.46 14.27 5.82
N SER A 276 17.16 13.23 6.59
CA SER A 276 15.80 12.67 6.73
C SER A 276 14.80 13.64 7.38
N LYS A 277 15.30 14.60 8.17
CA LYS A 277 14.50 15.59 8.91
C LYS A 277 14.35 16.92 8.17
N LEU A 278 15.06 17.11 7.05
CA LEU A 278 14.95 18.33 6.27
C LEU A 278 13.58 18.43 5.60
N SER A 279 13.04 19.64 5.57
CA SER A 279 11.87 19.94 4.75
C SER A 279 12.21 19.78 3.26
N ASP A 280 11.21 19.55 2.40
CA ASP A 280 11.45 19.44 0.95
C ASP A 280 12.02 20.76 0.38
N GLU A 281 11.62 21.90 0.96
CA GLU A 281 12.19 23.20 0.63
C GLU A 281 13.68 23.27 0.98
N ASP A 282 14.08 22.76 2.16
CA ASP A 282 15.49 22.77 2.57
C ASP A 282 16.33 21.76 1.78
N LYS A 283 15.78 20.59 1.44
CA LYS A 283 16.41 19.64 0.52
C LYS A 283 16.71 20.29 -0.83
N SER A 284 15.79 21.12 -1.35
CA SER A 284 15.99 21.82 -2.62
C SER A 284 17.13 22.86 -2.58
N LYS A 285 17.38 23.46 -1.40
CA LYS A 285 18.45 24.47 -1.16
C LYS A 285 19.86 23.86 -1.02
N ILE A 286 19.95 22.54 -0.79
CA ILE A 286 21.23 21.85 -0.59
C ILE A 286 22.07 21.82 -1.86
N ASP A 287 21.53 22.04 -3.05
CA ASP A 287 22.36 22.18 -4.26
C ASP A 287 21.69 22.99 -5.37
N PRO A 288 21.93 24.30 -5.54
CA PRO A 288 21.44 25.05 -6.68
C PRO A 288 22.36 25.02 -7.93
N SER A 289 23.51 24.32 -7.89
CA SER A 289 24.62 24.50 -8.85
C SER A 289 24.83 23.36 -9.84
N ILE A 290 24.33 22.15 -9.59
CA ILE A 290 24.42 21.06 -10.58
C ILE A 290 23.31 21.22 -11.62
N ASN A 291 23.68 21.52 -12.87
CA ASN A 291 22.76 21.57 -14.00
C ASN A 291 22.36 20.14 -14.43
N TRP A 292 21.30 19.63 -13.79
CA TRP A 292 20.79 18.29 -14.03
C TRP A 292 20.11 18.11 -15.40
N GLU A 293 19.70 19.17 -16.12
CA GLU A 293 19.17 19.03 -17.49
C GLU A 293 20.20 18.34 -18.41
N ASN A 294 21.49 18.55 -18.18
CA ASN A 294 22.55 17.85 -18.91
C ASN A 294 22.65 16.35 -18.56
N ILE A 295 22.20 15.95 -17.36
CA ILE A 295 22.23 14.56 -16.86
C ILE A 295 20.93 13.82 -17.23
N THR A 296 19.77 14.48 -17.18
CA THR A 296 18.50 13.90 -17.68
C THR A 296 18.50 13.72 -19.20
N ASN A 297 19.14 14.62 -19.96
CA ASN A 297 19.30 14.45 -21.41
C ASN A 297 20.19 13.24 -21.80
N GLN A 298 20.96 12.67 -20.87
CA GLN A 298 21.64 11.38 -21.06
C GLN A 298 20.75 10.17 -20.75
N LYS A 299 19.70 10.30 -19.92
CA LYS A 299 18.73 9.23 -19.65
C LYS A 299 17.87 8.86 -20.86
N GLU A 300 17.73 9.75 -21.84
CA GLU A 300 16.95 9.50 -23.07
C GLU A 300 17.79 8.91 -24.23
N ARG A 301 19.09 8.67 -24.02
CA ARG A 301 20.01 8.16 -25.06
C ARG A 301 20.47 6.71 -24.86
N VAL A 302 19.88 5.96 -23.93
CA VAL A 302 20.11 4.52 -23.70
C VAL A 302 18.77 3.81 -23.58
#